data_AF-A0A3B9HXU2-F1
#
_entry.id   AF-A0A3B9HXU2-F1
#
_cell.length_a   1.000
_cell.length_b   1.000
_cell.length_c   1.000
_cell.angle_alpha   90.00
_cell.angle_beta   90.00
_cell.angle_gamma   90.00
#
_symmetry.space_group_name_H-M   'P 1'
#
loop_
_entity.id
_entity.type
_entity.pdbx_description
1 polymer ?
#
loop_
_entity_poly.entity_id
_entity_poly.type
_entity_poly.pdbx_seq_one_letter_code
_entity_poly.pdbx_strand_id
1 'polypeptide(L)' 'MDIKITGVTLEIMRHALNQAKEGRLHILGKMNEAIQAHRPELSQYAPRIVTIEIDPEKIRNVIGPGGKMI' A
#
# COMPACT_ATOMS: atom_id res chain seq x y z
N MET A 1 18.02 -6.97 13.96
CA MET A 1 19.25 -7.52 13.35
C MET A 1 19.52 -8.86 13.97
N ASP A 2 19.76 -9.88 13.16
CA ASP A 2 20.13 -11.20 13.65
C ASP A 2 21.67 -11.28 13.74
N ILE A 3 22.21 -11.17 14.95
CA ILE A 3 23.67 -11.10 15.20
C ILE A 3 24.14 -12.44 15.75
N LYS A 4 25.05 -13.10 15.04
CA LYS A 4 25.55 -14.45 15.38
C LYS A 4 26.87 -14.48 16.15
N ILE A 5 27.50 -13.32 16.37
CA ILE A 5 28.79 -13.19 17.07
C ILE A 5 28.70 -12.19 18.23
N THR A 6 29.49 -12.40 19.28
CA THR A 6 29.71 -11.41 20.33
C THR A 6 30.76 -10.40 19.87
N GLY A 7 30.65 -9.14 20.30
CA GLY A 7 31.65 -8.10 19.99
C GLY A 7 31.35 -7.19 18.80
N VAL A 8 30.11 -7.16 18.29
CA VAL A 8 29.70 -6.12 17.34
C VAL A 8 29.69 -4.76 18.04
N THR A 9 30.61 -3.87 17.63
CA THR A 9 30.74 -2.54 18.21
C THR A 9 29.73 -1.56 17.60
N LEU A 10 29.44 -0.48 18.31
CA LEU A 10 28.58 0.60 17.81
C LEU A 10 29.12 1.21 16.51
N GLU A 11 30.44 1.26 16.35
CA GLU A 11 31.10 1.78 15.15
C GLU A 11 30.79 0.91 13.93
N ILE A 12 30.98 -0.41 14.03
CA ILE A 12 30.64 -1.36 12.95
C ILE A 12 29.17 -1.23 12.55
N MET A 13 28.28 -1.07 13.54
CA MET A 13 26.86 -0.86 13.31
C MET A 13 26.56 0.44 12.57
N ARG A 14 27.23 1.55 12.92
CA ARG A 14 27.08 2.82 12.20
C ARG A 14 27.52 2.69 10.74
N HIS A 15 28.66 2.03 10.49
CA HIS A 15 29.12 1.77 9.12
C HIS A 15 28.13 0.91 8.35
N ALA A 16 27.66 -0.19 8.94
CA ALA A 16 26.68 -1.08 8.32
C ALA A 16 25.38 -0.35 7.97
N LEU A 17 24.85 0.50 8.87
CA LEU A 17 23.63 1.26 8.62
C LEU A 17 23.82 2.35 7.56
N ASN A 18 24.99 2.99 7.51
CA ASN A 18 25.32 3.96 6.46
C ASN A 18 25.38 3.28 5.08
N GLN A 19 26.09 2.16 4.99
CA GLN A 19 26.15 1.35 3.76
C GLN A 19 24.75 0.84 3.35
N ALA A 20 23.94 0.40 4.31
CA ALA A 20 22.57 -0.03 4.04
C ALA A 20 21.69 1.13 3.54
N LYS A 21 21.87 2.36 4.05
CA LYS A 21 21.19 3.56 3.55
C LYS A 21 21.56 3.87 2.11
N GLU A 22 22.84 3.81 1.76
CA GLU A 22 23.31 4.01 0.38
C GLU A 22 22.72 2.95 -0.56
N GLY A 23 22.79 1.67 -0.18
CA GLY A 23 22.18 0.59 -0.94
C GLY A 23 20.66 0.77 -1.11
N ARG A 24 19.96 1.19 -0.05
CA ARG A 24 18.52 1.49 -0.11
C ARG A 24 18.22 2.61 -1.09
N LEU A 25 19.00 3.70 -1.08
CA LEU A 25 18.82 4.82 -2.00
C LEU A 25 19.11 4.42 -3.45
N HIS A 26 20.11 3.57 -3.67
CA HIS A 26 20.39 3.01 -5.00
C HIS A 26 19.20 2.19 -5.53
N ILE A 27 18.67 1.27 -4.71
CA ILE A 27 17.48 0.47 -5.07
C ILE A 27 16.27 1.36 -5.33
N LEU A 28 16.01 2.35 -4.47
CA LEU A 28 14.92 3.30 -4.68
C LEU A 28 15.10 4.11 -5.97
N GLY A 29 16.33 4.50 -6.33
CA GLY A 29 16.62 5.14 -7.60
C GLY A 29 16.23 4.26 -8.79
N LYS A 30 16.58 2.96 -8.74
CA LYS A 30 16.18 1.99 -9.77
C LYS A 30 14.67 1.73 -9.80
N MET A 31 14.01 1.71 -8.65
CA MET A 31 12.54 1.59 -8.58
C MET A 31 11.86 2.81 -9.21
N ASN A 32 12.39 4.01 -9.00
CA ASN A 32 11.88 5.24 -9.58
C ASN A 32 12.05 5.30 -11.10
N GLU A 33 13.06 4.63 -11.68
CA GLU A 33 13.17 4.50 -13.15
C GLU A 33 11.97 3.73 -13.73
N ALA A 34 11.37 2.80 -12.97
CA ALA A 34 10.21 2.02 -13.40
C ALA A 34 8.87 2.73 -13.10
N ILE A 35 8.72 3.31 -11.91
CA ILE A 35 7.52 4.02 -11.48
C ILE A 35 7.86 5.07 -10.42
N GLN A 36 7.71 6.35 -10.78
CA GLN A 36 8.06 7.47 -9.88
C GLN A 36 6.94 7.84 -8.90
N ALA A 37 5.69 7.59 -9.29
CA ALA A 37 4.51 7.96 -8.52
C ALA A 37 3.41 6.90 -8.67
N HIS A 38 2.43 6.93 -7.77
CA HIS A 38 1.25 6.09 -7.89
C HIS A 38 0.50 6.38 -9.21
N ARG A 39 -0.18 5.37 -9.76
CA ARG A 39 -0.98 5.56 -10.96
C ARG A 39 -2.18 6.48 -10.62
N PRO A 40 -2.49 7.49 -11.45
CA PRO A 40 -3.60 8.41 -11.19
C PRO A 40 -4.96 7.71 -11.27
N GLU A 41 -5.02 6.64 -12.05
CA GLU A 41 -6.24 5.87 -12.28
C GLU A 41 -6.12 4.46 -11.73
N LEU A 42 -7.22 3.98 -11.17
CA LEU A 42 -7.36 2.60 -10.74
C LEU A 42 -7.40 1.67 -11.96
N SER A 43 -6.85 0.46 -11.81
CA SER A 43 -6.96 -0.59 -12.83
C SER A 43 -8.42 -0.79 -13.26
N GLN A 44 -8.63 -1.06 -14.55
CA GLN A 44 -9.95 -1.43 -15.09
C GLN A 44 -10.52 -2.71 -14.45
N TYR A 45 -9.64 -3.57 -13.94
CA TYR A 45 -10.02 -4.84 -13.30
C TYR A 45 -10.15 -4.73 -11.77
N ALA A 46 -9.79 -3.59 -11.20
CA ALA A 46 -9.94 -3.37 -9.77
C ALA A 46 -11.40 -3.06 -9.42
N PRO A 47 -11.91 -3.50 -8.26
CA PRO A 47 -13.27 -3.21 -7.83
C PRO A 47 -13.47 -1.71 -7.69
N ARG A 48 -14.61 -1.22 -8.17
CA ARG A 48 -15.02 0.19 -8.08
C ARG A 48 -16.25 0.32 -7.20
N ILE A 49 -16.25 1.31 -6.33
CA ILE A 49 -17.44 1.72 -5.61
C ILE A 49 -18.21 2.64 -6.54
N VAL A 50 -19.45 2.26 -6.86
CA VAL A 50 -20.38 3.10 -7.60
C VAL A 50 -21.38 3.65 -6.60
N THR A 51 -21.37 4.97 -6.41
CA THR A 51 -22.36 5.65 -5.58
C THR A 51 -23.55 6.03 -6.45
N ILE A 52 -24.73 5.54 -6.07
CA ILE A 52 -25.99 5.90 -6.70
C ILE A 52 -26.86 6.53 -5.62
N GLU A 53 -27.32 7.74 -5.87
CA GLU A 53 -28.33 8.38 -5.02
C GLU A 53 -29.71 7.83 -5.39
N ILE A 54 -30.43 7.36 -4.38
CA ILE A 54 -31.81 6.92 -4.53
C ILE A 54 -32.72 7.79 -3.68
N ASP A 55 -33.93 8.00 -4.18
CA ASP A 55 -35.01 8.60 -3.41
C ASP A 55 -35.22 7.80 -2.10
N PRO A 56 -35.17 8.44 -0.92
CA PRO A 56 -35.39 7.77 0.36
C PRO A 56 -36.69 6.97 0.43
N GLU A 57 -37.74 7.36 -0.30
CA GLU A 57 -39.00 6.62 -0.34
C GLU A 57 -38.84 5.24 -1.03
N LYS A 58 -37.88 5.12 -1.95
CA LYS A 58 -37.60 3.90 -2.72
C LYS A 58 -36.61 2.97 -2.02
N ILE A 59 -36.08 3.32 -0.85
CA ILE A 59 -35.13 2.47 -0.11
C ILE A 59 -35.72 1.11 0.26
N ARG A 60 -37.02 1.07 0.58
CA ARG A 60 -37.75 -0.17 0.89
C ARG A 60 -37.79 -1.13 -0.30
N ASN A 61 -37.82 -0.60 -1.51
CA ASN A 61 -37.83 -1.41 -2.74
C ASN A 61 -36.44 -1.99 -3.05
N VAL A 62 -35.36 -1.26 -2.73
CA VAL A 62 -33.98 -1.73 -2.95
C VAL A 62 -33.56 -2.78 -1.93
N ILE A 63 -33.94 -2.63 -0.65
CA ILE A 63 -33.63 -3.61 0.41
C ILE A 63 -34.54 -4.85 0.31
N GLY A 64 -35.81 -4.66 -0.07
CA GLY A 64 -36.83 -5.70 -0.08
C GLY A 64 -37.29 -6.13 1.32
N PRO A 65 -38.30 -7.02 1.43
CA PRO A 65 -38.82 -7.47 2.72
C PRO A 65 -37.77 -8.29 3.47
N GLY A 66 -37.34 -7.78 4.63
CA GLY A 66 -36.34 -8.44 5.49
C GLY A 66 -34.92 -8.49 4.92
N GLY A 67 -34.59 -7.67 3.91
CA GLY A 67 -33.24 -7.59 3.35
C GLY A 67 -32.89 -8.65 2.31
N LYS A 68 -33.87 -9.38 1.77
CA LYS A 68 -33.62 -10.49 0.82
C LYS A 68 -33.02 -10.08 -0.53
N MET A 69 -33.07 -8.81 -0.89
CA MET A 69 -32.65 -8.34 -2.22
C MET A 69 -31.19 -7.84 -2.24
N ILE A 70 -30.58 -7.61 -1.07
CA ILE A 70 -29.20 -7.11 -0.92
C ILE A 70 -28.27 -8.18 -0.35
#